data_AF-A0A512MDM7-F1
#
_entry.id   AF-A0A512MDM7-F1
#
_cell.length_a   1.000
_cell.length_b   1.000
_cell.length_c   1.000
_cell.angle_alpha   90.00
_cell.angle_beta   90.00
_cell.angle_gamma   90.00
#
_symmetry.space_group_name_H-M   'P 1'
#
loop_
_entity.id
_entity.type
_entity.pdbx_description
1 polymer ?
#
loop_
_entity_poly.entity_id
_entity_poly.type
_entity_poly.pdbx_seq_one_letter_code
_entity_poly.pdbx_strand_id
1 'polypeptide(L)'
;MSLHIRPADSNDIQVVSAILGEAAEWLQQQGTPMWKADELLPDNIEQDVLDGLFYLAEKDGVCVGTVKFQLEDPLFWPDLQEGEAAYVHRLAVSRAAAGGGISKQLLQWAADRTRELGRRYLRLDCEADRTRLREVYERFGFKHHSDRQVGPYFVSRYELALA
;
A
#
# COMPACT_ATOMS: atom_id res chain seq x y z
N MET A 1 -6.58 13.15 19.13
CA MET A 1 -6.14 11.76 18.96
C MET A 1 -5.29 11.70 17.70
N SER A 2 -3.99 11.47 17.83
CA SER A 2 -3.04 11.48 16.71
C SER A 2 -2.78 10.06 16.21
N LEU A 3 -2.86 9.86 14.90
CA LEU A 3 -2.37 8.65 14.25
C LEU A 3 -0.83 8.71 14.23
N HIS A 4 -0.18 7.65 14.69
CA HIS A 4 1.27 7.51 14.62
C HIS A 4 1.62 6.46 13.56
N ILE A 5 2.53 6.76 12.65
CA ILE A 5 2.97 5.81 11.63
C ILE A 5 4.41 5.42 11.94
N ARG A 6 4.64 4.12 12.15
CA ARG A 6 5.94 3.54 12.53
C ARG A 6 6.28 2.34 11.65
N PRO A 7 7.56 2.01 11.46
CA PRO A 7 7.94 0.74 10.85
C PRO A 7 7.38 -0.42 11.68
N ALA A 8 7.01 -1.50 10.99
CA ALA A 8 6.73 -2.79 11.60
C ALA A 8 8.04 -3.49 11.96
N ASP A 9 8.05 -4.23 13.07
CA ASP A 9 9.16 -5.12 13.44
C ASP A 9 8.72 -6.59 13.45
N SER A 10 9.61 -7.51 13.83
CA SER A 10 9.34 -8.95 13.86
C SER A 10 8.14 -9.34 14.74
N ASN A 11 7.81 -8.55 15.77
CA ASN A 11 6.65 -8.80 16.64
C ASN A 11 5.34 -8.37 15.98
N ASP A 12 5.39 -7.56 14.92
CA ASP A 12 4.23 -7.03 14.23
C ASP A 12 3.76 -7.92 13.06
N ILE A 13 4.49 -9.01 12.73
CA ILE A 13 4.15 -9.88 11.58
C ILE A 13 2.69 -10.34 11.64
N GLN A 14 2.24 -10.81 12.81
CA GLN A 14 0.87 -11.27 13.02
C GLN A 14 -0.14 -10.12 12.86
N VAL A 15 0.22 -8.91 13.28
CA VAL A 15 -0.63 -7.72 13.19
C VAL A 15 -0.80 -7.28 11.73
N VAL A 16 0.29 -7.23 10.97
CA VAL A 16 0.26 -6.90 9.53
C VAL A 16 -0.57 -7.94 8.78
N SER A 17 -0.32 -9.23 9.02
CA SER A 17 -1.08 -10.34 8.42
C SER A 17 -2.57 -10.22 8.71
N ALA A 18 -2.95 -9.98 9.98
CA ALA A 18 -4.35 -9.86 10.37
C ALA A 18 -5.06 -8.68 9.70
N ILE A 19 -4.43 -7.49 9.62
CA ILE A 19 -5.04 -6.31 8.97
C ILE A 19 -5.23 -6.56 7.46
N LEU A 20 -4.24 -7.16 6.79
CA LEU A 20 -4.35 -7.49 5.38
C LEU A 20 -5.42 -8.56 5.13
N GLY A 21 -5.44 -9.61 5.95
CA GLY A 21 -6.41 -10.69 5.88
C GLY A 21 -7.84 -10.19 6.07
N GLU A 22 -8.09 -9.37 7.10
CA GLU A 22 -9.40 -8.75 7.34
C GLU A 22 -9.88 -7.94 6.13
N ALA A 23 -8.98 -7.18 5.49
CA ALA A 23 -9.30 -6.40 4.30
C ALA A 23 -9.59 -7.28 3.08
N ALA A 24 -8.82 -8.36 2.88
CA ALA A 24 -9.01 -9.31 1.78
C ALA A 24 -10.34 -10.06 1.91
N GLU A 25 -10.66 -10.57 3.10
CA GLU A 25 -11.92 -11.25 3.40
C GLU A 25 -13.11 -10.33 3.14
N TRP A 26 -13.03 -9.08 3.60
CA TRP A 26 -14.08 -8.10 3.35
C TRP A 26 -14.28 -7.84 1.85
N LEU A 27 -13.20 -7.63 1.09
CA LEU A 27 -13.25 -7.42 -0.36
C LEU A 27 -13.83 -8.63 -1.11
N GLN A 28 -13.52 -9.85 -0.66
CA GLN A 28 -14.10 -11.07 -1.17
C GLN A 28 -15.62 -11.11 -0.93
N GLN A 29 -16.09 -10.75 0.27
CA GLN A 29 -17.53 -10.66 0.57
C GLN A 29 -18.25 -9.59 -0.25
N GLN A 30 -17.55 -8.52 -0.65
CA GLN A 30 -18.08 -7.49 -1.55
C GLN A 30 -18.05 -7.88 -3.04
N GLY A 31 -17.58 -9.08 -3.39
CA GLY A 31 -17.49 -9.56 -4.77
C GLY A 31 -16.33 -8.94 -5.57
N THR A 32 -15.32 -8.39 -4.89
CA THR A 32 -14.14 -7.76 -5.50
C THR A 32 -12.84 -8.31 -4.88
N PRO A 33 -12.65 -9.65 -4.87
CA PRO A 33 -11.57 -10.30 -4.14
C PRO A 33 -10.21 -9.71 -4.53
N MET A 34 -9.35 -9.47 -3.55
CA MET A 34 -7.99 -8.96 -3.75
C MET A 34 -7.04 -9.72 -2.84
N TRP A 35 -5.85 -10.03 -3.35
CA TRP A 35 -4.85 -10.88 -2.70
C TRP A 35 -5.38 -12.28 -2.42
N LYS A 36 -4.53 -13.28 -2.60
CA LYS A 36 -4.92 -14.63 -2.16
C LYS A 36 -4.64 -14.76 -0.67
N ALA A 37 -5.46 -15.52 0.04
CA ALA A 37 -5.33 -15.66 1.49
C ALA A 37 -3.98 -16.24 1.91
N ASP A 38 -3.40 -17.13 1.09
CA ASP A 38 -2.05 -17.66 1.28
C ASP A 38 -0.98 -16.57 1.19
N GLU A 39 -1.06 -15.63 0.25
CA GLU A 39 -0.13 -14.49 0.09
C GLU A 39 -0.06 -13.55 1.31
N LEU A 40 -1.01 -13.66 2.23
CA LEU A 40 -1.15 -12.81 3.41
C LEU A 40 -0.81 -13.54 4.72
N LEU A 41 -0.50 -14.84 4.66
CA LEU A 41 -0.09 -15.61 5.83
C LEU A 41 1.19 -15.03 6.44
N PRO A 42 1.37 -15.12 7.78
CA PRO A 42 2.55 -14.60 8.48
C PRO A 42 3.88 -14.97 7.81
N ASP A 43 4.08 -16.26 7.53
CA ASP A 43 5.30 -16.78 6.91
C ASP A 43 5.57 -16.19 5.51
N ASN A 44 4.51 -15.83 4.77
CA ASN A 44 4.61 -15.29 3.42
C ASN A 44 4.83 -13.77 3.38
N ILE A 45 4.65 -13.08 4.51
CA ILE A 45 4.95 -11.64 4.64
C ILE A 45 6.13 -11.37 5.58
N GLU A 46 6.60 -12.37 6.31
CA GLU A 46 7.66 -12.25 7.31
C GLU A 46 8.89 -11.55 6.75
N GLN A 47 9.40 -12.00 5.59
CA GLN A 47 10.59 -11.41 5.00
C GLN A 47 10.39 -9.93 4.65
N ASP A 48 9.24 -9.54 4.09
CA ASP A 48 8.94 -8.14 3.80
C ASP A 48 8.91 -7.27 5.07
N VAL A 49 8.42 -7.83 6.18
CA VAL A 49 8.43 -7.14 7.49
C VAL A 49 9.86 -7.00 8.01
N LEU A 50 10.64 -8.07 7.97
CA LEU A 50 12.04 -8.07 8.43
C LEU A 50 12.94 -7.16 7.59
N ASP A 51 12.63 -7.00 6.29
CA ASP A 51 13.30 -6.07 5.37
C ASP A 51 12.87 -4.61 5.59
N GLY A 52 11.97 -4.35 6.55
CA GLY A 52 11.51 -3.00 6.90
C GLY A 52 10.59 -2.37 5.87
N LEU A 53 9.91 -3.20 5.06
CA LEU A 53 9.04 -2.72 3.98
C LEU A 53 7.64 -2.37 4.48
N PHE A 54 7.22 -2.85 5.66
CA PHE A 54 5.89 -2.56 6.20
C PHE A 54 5.92 -1.46 7.26
N TYR A 55 4.89 -0.62 7.23
CA TYR A 55 4.63 0.43 8.21
C TYR A 55 3.21 0.30 8.75
N LEU A 56 3.06 0.49 10.05
CA LEU A 56 1.79 0.40 10.77
C LEU A 56 1.28 1.79 11.14
N ALA A 57 -0.02 1.99 10.93
CA ALA A 57 -0.76 3.13 11.45
C ALA A 57 -1.34 2.75 12.81
N GLU A 58 -0.78 3.33 13.88
CA GLU A 58 -1.18 3.11 15.25
C GLU A 58 -2.06 4.28 15.75
N LYS A 59 -3.22 3.94 16.31
CA LYS A 59 -4.15 4.88 16.92
C LYS A 59 -4.50 4.40 18.31
N ASP A 60 -4.25 5.24 19.31
CA ASP A 60 -4.57 4.95 20.72
C ASP A 60 -3.98 3.61 21.21
N GLY A 61 -2.75 3.28 20.77
CA GLY A 61 -2.05 2.03 21.11
C GLY A 61 -2.48 0.81 20.29
N VAL A 62 -3.40 0.98 19.32
CA VAL A 62 -3.91 -0.09 18.47
C VAL A 62 -3.48 0.13 17.03
N CYS A 63 -2.89 -0.88 16.41
CA CYS A 63 -2.58 -0.85 14.99
C CYS A 63 -3.85 -1.05 14.17
N VAL A 64 -4.19 -0.05 13.36
CA VAL A 64 -5.47 0.04 12.63
C VAL A 64 -5.31 0.12 11.12
N GLY A 65 -4.08 0.16 10.62
CA GLY A 65 -3.78 0.11 9.20
C GLY A 65 -2.33 -0.26 8.93
N THR A 66 -2.05 -0.66 7.70
CA THR A 66 -0.71 -1.02 7.25
C THR A 66 -0.49 -0.55 5.81
N VAL A 67 0.78 -0.33 5.45
CA VAL A 67 1.20 -0.06 4.09
C VAL A 67 2.58 -0.69 3.85
N LYS A 68 2.77 -1.31 2.68
CA LYS A 68 4.10 -1.68 2.20
C LYS A 68 4.70 -0.51 1.44
N PHE A 69 5.88 -0.05 1.82
CA PHE A 69 6.61 1.05 1.22
C PHE A 69 7.99 0.57 0.80
N GLN A 70 8.31 0.70 -0.49
CA GLN A 70 9.56 0.23 -1.08
C GLN A 70 10.19 1.31 -1.97
N LEU A 71 11.52 1.30 -2.12
CA LEU A 71 12.25 2.30 -2.90
C LEU A 71 12.46 1.89 -4.37
N GLU A 72 12.26 0.61 -4.66
CA GLU A 72 12.43 0.02 -5.97
C GLU A 72 11.27 -0.94 -6.21
N ASP A 73 10.79 -1.01 -7.44
CA ASP A 73 9.74 -1.95 -7.84
C ASP A 73 9.92 -2.35 -9.31
N PRO A 74 11.02 -3.06 -9.64
CA PRO A 74 11.32 -3.44 -11.02
C PRO A 74 10.31 -4.43 -11.60
N LEU A 75 9.48 -5.07 -10.76
CA LEU A 75 8.45 -6.00 -11.23
C LEU A 75 7.33 -5.25 -11.96
N PHE A 76 6.82 -4.16 -11.36
CA PHE A 76 5.73 -3.37 -11.93
C PHE A 76 6.21 -2.16 -12.75
N TRP A 77 7.42 -1.67 -12.48
CA TRP A 77 8.00 -0.46 -13.10
C TRP A 77 9.40 -0.67 -13.71
N PRO A 78 9.64 -1.74 -14.50
CA PRO A 78 10.98 -2.04 -15.06
C PRO A 78 11.46 -1.01 -16.08
N ASP A 79 10.53 -0.23 -16.65
CA ASP A 79 10.76 0.70 -17.76
C ASP A 79 11.07 2.13 -17.29
N LEU A 80 11.06 2.40 -15.99
CA LEU A 80 11.31 3.73 -15.44
C LEU A 80 12.65 3.80 -14.70
N GLN A 81 13.22 5.00 -14.66
CA GLN A 81 14.49 5.26 -14.03
C GLN A 81 14.44 4.97 -12.52
N GLU A 82 15.41 4.19 -12.04
CA GLU A 82 15.61 3.92 -10.63
C GLU A 82 15.92 5.20 -9.85
N GLY A 83 15.51 5.20 -8.58
CA GLY A 83 15.81 6.29 -7.66
C GLY A 83 15.05 7.60 -7.88
N GLU A 84 14.07 7.63 -8.79
CA GLU A 84 13.20 8.80 -8.94
C GLU A 84 11.93 8.71 -8.10
N ALA A 85 11.55 7.51 -7.67
CA ALA A 85 10.29 7.25 -7.00
C ALA A 85 10.45 6.39 -5.74
N ALA A 86 9.40 6.37 -4.93
CA ALA A 86 9.10 5.27 -4.02
C ALA A 86 7.72 4.68 -4.38
N TYR A 87 7.44 3.49 -3.87
CA TYR A 87 6.29 2.70 -4.28
C TYR A 87 5.47 2.23 -3.08
N VAL A 88 4.14 2.33 -3.19
CA VAL A 88 3.19 1.86 -2.18
C VAL A 88 2.48 0.61 -2.69
N HIS A 89 2.49 -0.42 -1.86
CA HIS A 89 1.81 -1.69 -2.05
C HIS A 89 1.02 -2.06 -0.79
N ARG A 90 0.10 -3.03 -0.90
CA ARG A 90 -0.59 -3.64 0.26
C ARG A 90 -1.07 -2.65 1.32
N LEU A 91 -1.75 -1.58 0.88
CA LEU A 91 -2.37 -0.61 1.77
C LEU A 91 -3.70 -1.17 2.26
N ALA A 92 -3.83 -1.34 3.59
CA ALA A 92 -5.06 -1.81 4.21
C ALA A 92 -5.38 -1.06 5.50
N VAL A 93 -6.66 -1.03 5.85
CA VAL A 93 -7.17 -0.41 7.08
C VAL A 93 -8.16 -1.38 7.70
N SER A 94 -7.99 -1.66 8.99
CA SER A 94 -8.89 -2.52 9.75
C SER A 94 -10.34 -2.03 9.65
N ARG A 95 -11.31 -2.95 9.74
CA ARG A 95 -12.72 -2.58 9.56
C ARG A 95 -13.28 -1.80 10.72
N ALA A 96 -12.77 -2.02 11.93
CA ALA A 96 -13.10 -1.19 13.09
C ALA A 96 -12.76 0.29 12.89
N ALA A 97 -11.80 0.60 12.00
CA ALA A 97 -11.32 1.96 11.75
C ALA A 97 -11.64 2.48 10.34
N ALA A 98 -12.50 1.77 9.60
CA ALA A 98 -12.97 2.14 8.27
C ALA A 98 -13.59 3.54 8.24
N GLY A 99 -13.46 4.26 7.12
CA GLY A 99 -14.08 5.59 6.95
C GLY A 99 -13.42 6.71 7.77
N GLY A 100 -12.49 6.40 8.67
CA GLY A 100 -11.77 7.38 9.49
C GLY A 100 -10.62 8.11 8.80
N GLY A 101 -10.50 8.01 7.46
CA GLY A 101 -9.44 8.68 6.69
C GLY A 101 -8.03 8.13 6.90
N ILE A 102 -7.86 6.93 7.47
CA ILE A 102 -6.54 6.33 7.75
C ILE A 102 -5.77 6.03 6.46
N SER A 103 -6.43 5.51 5.43
CA SER A 103 -5.79 5.26 4.12
C SER A 103 -5.21 6.53 3.51
N LYS A 104 -5.93 7.65 3.63
CA LYS A 104 -5.45 8.97 3.19
C LYS A 104 -4.22 9.41 3.98
N GLN A 105 -4.21 9.19 5.30
CA GLN A 105 -3.06 9.53 6.15
C GLN A 105 -1.85 8.65 5.86
N LEU A 106 -2.04 7.36 5.57
CA LEU A 106 -0.97 6.45 5.13
C LEU A 106 -0.37 6.89 3.78
N LEU A 107 -1.19 7.25 2.80
CA LEU A 107 -0.72 7.79 1.52
C LEU A 107 0.01 9.14 1.69
N GLN A 108 -0.50 10.00 2.56
CA GLN A 108 0.16 11.29 2.85
C GLN A 108 1.52 11.07 3.49
N TRP A 109 1.61 10.18 4.49
CA TRP A 109 2.88 9.81 5.09
C TRP A 109 3.86 9.22 4.07
N ALA A 110 3.39 8.35 3.17
CA ALA A 110 4.23 7.80 2.12
C ALA A 110 4.75 8.91 1.18
N ALA A 111 3.91 9.88 0.82
CA ALA A 111 4.31 11.02 0.00
C ALA A 111 5.36 11.90 0.71
N ASP A 112 5.15 12.19 2.00
CA ASP A 112 6.08 12.98 2.79
C ASP A 112 7.42 12.26 2.97
N ARG A 113 7.40 10.96 3.28
CA ARG A 113 8.60 10.13 3.37
C ARG A 113 9.35 10.07 2.04
N THR A 114 8.63 10.00 0.93
CA THR A 114 9.21 10.02 -0.42
C THR A 114 9.93 11.35 -0.70
N ARG A 115 9.35 12.49 -0.29
CA ARG A 115 10.02 13.81 -0.36
C ARG A 115 11.28 13.87 0.50
N GLU A 116 11.21 13.40 1.74
CA GLU A 116 12.36 13.36 2.65
C GLU A 116 13.54 12.57 2.06
N LEU A 117 13.24 11.52 1.29
CA LEU A 117 14.24 10.70 0.60
C LEU A 117 14.74 11.32 -0.72
N GLY A 118 14.29 12.54 -1.06
CA GLY A 118 14.68 13.25 -2.29
C GLY A 118 14.13 12.63 -3.57
N ARG A 119 13.08 11.81 -3.48
CA ARG A 119 12.42 11.18 -4.62
C ARG A 119 11.33 12.12 -5.16
N ARG A 120 11.17 12.17 -6.48
CA ARG A 120 10.25 13.09 -7.17
C ARG A 120 8.84 12.55 -7.31
N TYR A 121 8.66 11.24 -7.19
CA TYR A 121 7.37 10.59 -7.43
C TYR A 121 7.04 9.59 -6.33
N LEU A 122 5.78 9.56 -5.91
CA LEU A 122 5.20 8.39 -5.24
C LEU A 122 4.40 7.61 -6.28
N ARG A 123 4.64 6.31 -6.38
CA ARG A 123 4.02 5.43 -7.38
C ARG A 123 3.24 4.30 -6.72
N LEU A 124 2.21 3.83 -7.40
CA LEU A 124 1.44 2.65 -7.03
C LEU A 124 0.79 2.05 -8.27
N ASP A 125 0.30 0.83 -8.13
CA ASP A 125 -0.47 0.13 -9.14
C ASP A 125 -1.69 -0.57 -8.53
N CYS A 126 -2.66 -0.87 -9.38
CA CYS A 126 -3.80 -1.70 -9.05
C CYS A 126 -4.31 -2.41 -10.29
N GLU A 127 -5.10 -3.47 -10.13
CA GLU A 127 -5.80 -4.10 -11.26
C GLU A 127 -6.63 -3.07 -12.03
N ALA A 128 -6.53 -3.08 -13.37
CA ALA A 128 -7.04 -2.01 -14.21
C ALA A 128 -8.58 -1.89 -14.19
N ASP A 129 -9.28 -2.97 -13.89
CA ASP A 129 -10.73 -3.05 -13.79
C ASP A 129 -11.30 -2.51 -12.46
N ARG A 130 -10.44 -2.20 -11.47
CA ARG A 130 -10.84 -1.62 -10.17
C ARG A 130 -11.13 -0.13 -10.26
N THR A 131 -12.12 0.25 -11.06
CA THR A 131 -12.52 1.65 -11.32
C THR A 131 -12.71 2.48 -10.05
N ARG A 132 -13.40 1.93 -9.03
CA ARG A 132 -13.60 2.64 -7.74
C ARG A 132 -12.29 2.92 -7.00
N LEU A 133 -11.32 2.00 -7.05
CA LEU A 133 -10.03 2.18 -6.39
C LEU A 133 -9.19 3.23 -7.14
N ARG A 134 -9.23 3.20 -8.47
CA ARG A 134 -8.61 4.21 -9.33
C ARG A 134 -9.14 5.62 -9.00
N GLU A 135 -10.45 5.80 -8.87
CA GLU A 135 -11.05 7.08 -8.46
C GLU A 135 -10.59 7.54 -7.07
N VAL A 136 -10.29 6.62 -6.14
CA VAL A 136 -9.72 6.97 -4.83
C VAL A 136 -8.33 7.57 -5.00
N TYR A 137 -7.47 6.95 -5.82
CA TYR A 137 -6.12 7.46 -6.09
C TYR A 137 -6.15 8.79 -6.83
N GLU A 138 -7.01 8.93 -7.84
CA GLU A 138 -7.19 10.17 -8.60
C GLU A 138 -7.67 11.32 -7.71
N ARG A 139 -8.63 11.07 -6.80
CA ARG A 139 -9.06 12.06 -5.81
C ARG A 139 -7.98 12.44 -4.81
N PHE A 140 -7.03 11.54 -4.54
CA PHE A 140 -5.86 11.86 -3.72
C PHE A 140 -4.85 12.75 -4.47
N GLY A 141 -4.87 12.74 -5.81
CA GLY A 141 -4.00 13.54 -6.67
C GLY A 141 -3.04 12.72 -7.54
N PHE A 142 -3.11 11.39 -7.45
CA PHE A 142 -2.38 10.53 -8.39
C PHE A 142 -2.92 10.72 -9.80
N LYS A 143 -2.04 10.63 -10.78
CA LYS A 143 -2.38 10.63 -12.20
C LYS A 143 -2.12 9.25 -12.77
N HIS A 144 -3.03 8.80 -13.63
CA HIS A 144 -2.79 7.60 -14.43
C HIS A 144 -1.54 7.80 -15.29
N HIS A 145 -0.62 6.85 -15.22
CA HIS A 145 0.61 6.84 -16.00
C HIS A 145 0.45 5.93 -17.23
N SER A 146 0.08 4.67 -17.01
CA SER A 146 -0.12 3.69 -18.09
C SER A 146 -0.83 2.43 -17.59
N ASP A 147 -1.36 1.63 -18.52
CA ASP A 147 -1.75 0.24 -18.22
C ASP A 147 -0.65 -0.72 -18.68
N ARG A 148 -0.46 -1.84 -17.97
CA ARG A 148 0.61 -2.80 -18.25
C ARG A 148 0.21 -4.22 -17.85
N GLN A 149 0.65 -5.20 -18.64
CA GLN A 149 0.63 -6.61 -18.25
C GLN A 149 1.86 -6.95 -17.40
N VAL A 150 1.64 -7.45 -16.18
CA VAL A 150 2.68 -7.88 -15.24
C VAL A 150 2.35 -9.30 -14.79
N GLY A 151 3.04 -10.29 -15.36
CA GLY A 151 2.70 -11.71 -15.15
C GLY A 151 1.22 -11.97 -15.49
N PRO A 152 0.42 -12.54 -14.56
CA PRO A 152 -1.00 -12.78 -14.78
C PRO A 152 -1.88 -11.53 -14.60
N TYR A 153 -1.34 -10.41 -14.12
CA TYR A 153 -2.12 -9.22 -13.75
C TYR A 153 -2.08 -8.16 -14.85
N PHE A 154 -3.25 -7.62 -15.20
CA PHE A 154 -3.34 -6.41 -16.02
C PHE A 154 -3.59 -5.22 -15.09
N VAL A 155 -2.58 -4.37 -14.93
CA VAL A 155 -2.57 -3.30 -13.92
C VAL A 155 -2.60 -1.91 -14.55
N SER A 156 -3.26 -0.99 -13.88
CA SER A 156 -3.11 0.45 -14.10
C SER A 156 -2.09 1.01 -13.12
N ARG A 157 -1.10 1.70 -13.66
CA ARG A 157 0.00 2.34 -12.92
C ARG A 157 -0.30 3.82 -12.72
N TYR A 158 -0.07 4.32 -11.52
CA TYR A 158 -0.35 5.71 -11.12
C TYR A 158 0.88 6.34 -10.48
N GLU A 159 1.03 7.64 -10.69
CA GLU A 159 2.08 8.43 -10.05
C GLU A 159 1.56 9.76 -9.48
N LEU A 160 2.11 10.14 -8.35
CA LEU A 160 1.93 11.43 -7.70
C LEU A 160 3.25 12.18 -7.78
N ALA A 161 3.27 13.27 -8.52
CA ALA A 161 4.43 14.17 -8.56
C ALA A 161 4.55 14.91 -7.23
N LEU A 162 5.75 14.88 -6.64
CA LEU A 162 6.09 15.52 -5.39
C LEU A 162 7.01 16.70 -5.73
N ALA A 163 6.45 17.91 -5.63
CA ALA A 163 7.19 19.15 -5.74
C ALA A 163 8.17 19.33 -4.58
#